data_AF-A0A7X5Y2A1-F1
#
_entry.id   AF-A0A7X5Y2A1-F1
#
_cell.length_a   1.000
_cell.length_b   1.000
_cell.length_c   1.000
_cell.angle_alpha   90.00
_cell.angle_beta   90.00
_cell.angle_gamma   90.00
#
_symmetry.space_group_name_H-M   'P 1'
#
loop_
_entity.id
_entity.type
_entity.pdbx_description
1 polymer ?
#
loop_
_entity_poly.entity_id
_entity_poly.type
_entity_poly.pdbx_seq_one_letter_code
_entity_poly.pdbx_strand_id
1 'polypeptide(L)'
;MRTQAERIDPRLIDAWPRDQRVDRSRFEKLKEAYVKARYSKHYRISAEELAWLGERVEVLGQAVQVICEERIAALEQAAAA
;
A
#
# COMPACT_ATOMS: atom_id res chain seq x y z
N MET A 1 -5.28 -2.86 8.66
CA MET A 1 -5.44 -1.63 7.85
C MET A 1 -5.54 -1.91 6.36
N ARG A 2 -4.68 -2.72 5.73
CA ARG A 2 -4.81 -3.08 4.29
C ARG A 2 -6.20 -3.56 3.86
N THR A 3 -6.75 -4.58 4.53
CA THR A 3 -8.09 -5.14 4.21
C THR A 3 -9.21 -4.11 4.35
N GLN A 4 -9.05 -3.09 5.18
CA GLN A 4 -10.04 -2.04 5.34
C GLN A 4 -10.01 -1.08 4.15
N ALA A 5 -8.81 -0.72 3.68
CA ALA A 5 -8.63 0.12 2.50
C ALA A 5 -9.19 -0.57 1.24
N GLU A 6 -8.89 -1.85 1.05
CA GLU A 6 -9.41 -2.66 -0.08
C GLU A 6 -10.95 -2.77 -0.11
N ARG A 7 -11.62 -2.61 1.04
CA ARG A 7 -13.09 -2.57 1.10
C ARG A 7 -13.67 -1.23 0.69
N ILE A 8 -12.87 -0.16 0.78
CA ILE A 8 -13.29 1.18 0.35
C ILE A 8 -13.20 1.27 -1.16
N ASP A 9 -12.09 0.80 -1.75
CA ASP A 9 -11.92 0.75 -3.20
C ASP A 9 -11.11 -0.50 -3.62
N PRO A 10 -11.67 -1.38 -4.48
CA PRO A 10 -11.00 -2.58 -4.96
C PRO A 10 -9.69 -2.31 -5.72
N ARG A 11 -9.49 -1.13 -6.31
CA ARG A 11 -8.26 -0.76 -7.02
C ARG A 11 -7.02 -0.79 -6.11
N LEU A 12 -7.22 -0.69 -4.80
CA LEU A 12 -6.15 -0.77 -3.81
C LEU A 12 -5.60 -2.19 -3.60
N ILE A 13 -6.27 -3.21 -4.15
CA ILE A 13 -5.78 -4.61 -4.11
C ILE A 13 -4.51 -4.75 -4.97
N ASP A 14 -4.45 -4.08 -6.12
CA ASP A 14 -3.36 -4.20 -7.09
C ASP A 14 -2.02 -3.70 -6.53
N ALA A 15 -2.06 -2.78 -5.56
CA ALA A 15 -0.88 -2.30 -4.86
C ALA A 15 -0.21 -3.38 -3.99
N TRP A 16 -0.94 -4.44 -3.61
CA TRP A 16 -0.43 -5.51 -2.74
C TRP A 16 -0.80 -6.90 -3.28
N PRO A 17 -0.11 -7.37 -4.33
CA PRO A 17 -0.39 -8.68 -4.93
C PRO A 17 -0.18 -9.82 -3.93
N ARG A 18 -0.96 -10.90 -4.12
CA ARG A 18 -0.97 -12.07 -3.22
C ARG A 18 -0.68 -13.38 -3.95
N ASP A 19 -0.34 -13.29 -5.23
CA ASP A 19 -0.18 -14.43 -6.12
C ASP A 19 0.99 -15.32 -5.69
N GLN A 20 2.08 -14.70 -5.23
CA GLN A 20 3.25 -15.43 -4.76
C GLN A 20 3.39 -15.41 -3.24
N ARG A 21 3.97 -16.47 -2.70
CA ARG A 21 4.33 -16.54 -1.26
C ARG A 21 5.33 -15.44 -0.89
N VAL A 22 6.22 -15.08 -1.82
CA VAL A 22 7.23 -14.04 -1.63
C VAL A 22 6.60 -12.66 -1.45
N ASP A 23 5.56 -12.32 -2.22
CA ASP A 23 4.88 -11.02 -2.12
C ASP A 23 4.20 -10.83 -0.76
N ARG A 24 3.56 -11.90 -0.28
CA ARG A 24 2.97 -11.94 1.07
C ARG A 24 4.03 -11.75 2.15
N SER A 25 5.18 -12.42 2.01
CA SER A 25 6.29 -12.31 2.95
C SER A 25 6.91 -10.90 2.96
N ARG A 26 7.06 -10.27 1.79
CA ARG A 26 7.59 -8.90 1.67
C ARG A 26 6.68 -7.89 2.35
N PHE A 27 5.36 -8.00 2.17
CA PHE A 27 4.40 -7.14 2.87
C PHE A 27 4.45 -7.30 4.39
N GLU A 28 4.54 -8.54 4.90
CA GLU A 28 4.69 -8.76 6.34
C GLU A 28 6.01 -8.20 6.87
N LYS A 29 7.09 -8.31 6.09
CA LYS A 29 8.40 -7.73 6.41
C LYS A 29 8.36 -6.19 6.52
N LEU A 30 7.56 -5.53 5.69
CA LEU A 30 7.29 -4.10 5.79
C LEU A 30 6.54 -3.76 7.08
N LYS A 31 5.50 -4.53 7.44
CA LYS A 31 4.76 -4.32 8.69
C LYS A 31 5.65 -4.50 9.91
N GLU A 32 6.50 -5.52 9.90
CA GLU A 32 7.46 -5.75 10.98
C GLU A 32 8.52 -4.65 11.07
N ALA A 33 8.89 -4.03 9.95
CA ALA A 33 9.89 -2.96 9.89
C ALA A 33 9.56 -1.82 10.86
N TYR A 34 8.28 -1.46 10.98
CA TYR A 34 7.82 -0.34 11.82
C TYR A 34 8.34 -0.41 13.26
N VAL A 35 8.44 -1.63 13.82
CA VAL A 35 8.95 -1.85 15.18
C VAL A 35 10.36 -2.43 15.12
N LYS A 36 10.57 -3.50 14.35
CA LYS A 36 11.80 -4.29 14.41
C LYS A 36 13.00 -3.55 13.82
N ALA A 37 12.83 -2.67 12.83
CA ALA A 37 13.95 -1.94 12.26
C ALA A 37 14.64 -1.02 13.27
N ARG A 38 13.92 -0.55 14.30
CA ARG A 38 14.45 0.34 15.34
C ARG A 38 14.99 -0.39 16.56
N TYR A 39 14.42 -1.55 16.91
CA TYR A 39 14.69 -2.20 18.20
C TYR A 39 15.30 -3.60 18.08
N SER A 40 15.29 -4.23 16.90
CA SER A 40 15.80 -5.58 16.72
C SER A 40 17.13 -5.59 15.97
N LYS A 41 18.16 -6.17 16.58
CA LYS A 41 19.44 -6.45 15.93
C LYS A 41 19.36 -7.56 14.87
N HIS A 42 18.26 -8.30 14.82
CA HIS A 42 18.05 -9.42 13.91
C HIS A 42 17.20 -9.05 12.69
N TYR A 43 16.66 -7.83 12.63
CA TYR A 43 15.93 -7.38 11.46
C TYR A 43 16.90 -7.18 10.30
N ARG A 44 16.67 -7.90 9.20
CA ARG A 44 17.43 -7.76 7.96
C ARG A 44 16.47 -7.65 6.80
N ILE A 45 16.64 -6.63 5.98
CA ILE A 45 15.95 -6.44 4.72
C ILE A 45 17.01 -6.24 3.63
N SER A 46 16.85 -6.92 2.49
CA SER A 46 17.73 -6.77 1.34
C SER A 46 17.35 -5.53 0.52
N ALA A 47 18.29 -5.04 -0.28
CA ALA A 47 18.04 -3.92 -1.19
C ALA A 47 16.93 -4.25 -2.21
N GLU A 48 16.88 -5.48 -2.71
CA GLU A 48 15.85 -5.95 -3.65
C GLU A 48 14.45 -5.93 -3.01
N GLU A 49 14.33 -6.45 -1.77
CA GLU A 49 13.06 -6.40 -1.04
C GLU A 49 12.63 -4.96 -0.77
N LEU A 50 13.57 -4.07 -0.44
CA LEU A 50 13.28 -2.66 -0.19
C LEU A 50 12.84 -1.94 -1.47
N ALA A 51 13.53 -2.17 -2.59
CA ALA A 51 13.17 -1.61 -3.89
C ALA A 51 11.76 -2.04 -4.31
N TRP A 52 11.48 -3.35 -4.22
CA TRP A 52 10.14 -3.88 -4.51
C TRP A 52 9.06 -3.25 -3.62
N LEU A 53 9.34 -3.07 -2.31
CA LEU A 53 8.40 -2.40 -1.41
C LEU A 53 8.19 -0.94 -1.80
N GLY A 54 9.23 -0.24 -2.23
CA GLY A 54 9.14 1.13 -2.75
C GLY A 54 8.20 1.21 -3.95
N GLU A 55 8.39 0.35 -4.95
CA GLU A 55 7.53 0.28 -6.14
C GLU A 55 6.05 0.01 -5.76
N ARG A 56 5.79 -0.89 -4.80
CA ARG A 56 4.42 -1.14 -4.33
C ARG A 56 3.81 0.07 -3.62
N VAL A 57 4.59 0.81 -2.86
CA VAL A 57 4.14 2.05 -2.21
C VAL A 57 3.83 3.13 -3.25
N GLU A 58 4.60 3.23 -4.32
CA GLU A 58 4.31 4.17 -5.42
C GLU A 58 3.00 3.83 -6.14
N VAL A 59 2.77 2.55 -6.46
CA VAL A 59 1.50 2.08 -7.04
C VAL A 59 0.32 2.40 -6.11
N LEU A 60 0.49 2.18 -4.81
CA LEU A 60 -0.53 2.54 -3.81
C LEU A 60 -0.80 4.05 -3.82
N GLY A 61 0.24 4.87 -3.84
CA GLY A 61 0.14 6.33 -3.84
C GLY A 61 -0.63 6.85 -5.07
N GLN A 62 -0.32 6.33 -6.25
CA GLN A 62 -1.02 6.68 -7.50
C GLN A 62 -2.50 6.28 -7.45
N ALA A 63 -2.80 5.07 -7.00
CA ALA A 63 -4.19 4.61 -6.88
C ALA A 63 -4.99 5.49 -5.90
N VAL A 64 -4.42 5.78 -4.72
CA VAL A 64 -5.06 6.64 -3.72
C VAL A 64 -5.28 8.05 -4.26
N GLN A 65 -4.31 8.62 -4.97
CA GLN A 65 -4.45 9.95 -5.57
C GLN A 65 -5.65 10.00 -6.52
N VAL A 66 -5.73 9.06 -7.46
CA VAL A 66 -6.85 8.98 -8.42
C VAL A 66 -8.19 8.84 -7.72
N ILE A 67 -8.29 7.93 -6.73
CA ILE A 67 -9.52 7.72 -5.95
C ILE A 67 -9.95 9.00 -5.24
N CYS A 68 -9.00 9.72 -4.64
CA CYS A 68 -9.27 10.97 -3.93
C CYS A 68 -9.74 12.08 -4.88
N GLU A 69 -9.07 12.25 -6.03
CA GLU A 69 -9.43 13.24 -7.05
C GLU A 69 -10.85 12.99 -7.60
N GLU A 70 -11.17 11.74 -7.96
CA GLU A 70 -12.51 11.34 -8.40
C GLU A 70 -13.57 11.64 -7.34
N ARG A 71 -13.27 11.35 -6.06
CA ARG A 71 -14.20 11.59 -4.96
C ARG A 71 -14.46 13.08 -4.74
N ILE A 72 -13.41 13.91 -4.83
CA ILE A 72 -13.53 15.36 -4.72
C ILE A 72 -14.38 15.90 -5.85
N ALA A 73 -14.10 15.53 -7.10
CA ALA A 73 -14.87 15.97 -8.26
C ALA A 73 -16.37 15.59 -8.15
N ALA A 74 -16.67 14.37 -7.69
CA ALA A 74 -18.04 13.94 -7.47
C ALA A 74 -18.77 14.76 -6.38
N LEU A 75 -18.05 15.15 -5.32
CA LEU A 75 -18.59 15.99 -4.26
C LEU A 75 -18.83 17.43 -4.74
N GLU A 76 -17.94 17.98 -5.54
CA GLU A 76 -18.09 19.31 -6.14
C GLU A 76 -19.31 19.36 -7.09
N GLN A 77 -19.48 18.33 -7.93
CA GLN A 77 -20.65 18.21 -8.80
C GLN A 77 -21.95 18.10 -8.00
N ALA A 78 -21.97 17.32 -6.92
CA ALA A 78 -23.15 17.17 -6.08
C ALA A 78 -23.49 18.46 -5.30
N ALA A 79 -22.49 19.26 -4.94
CA ALA A 79 -22.71 20.54 -4.27
C ALA A 79 -23.15 21.67 -5.21
N ALA A 80 -22.83 21.54 -6.51
CA ALA A 80 -23.22 22.50 -7.55
C ALA A 80 -24.61 22.22 -8.17
N ALA A 81 -25.22 21.07 -7.84
CA ALA A 81 -26.55 20.65 -8.27
C ALA A 81 -27.62 21.03 -7.25
#